data_AF-A0A5B1R4Y3-F1
#
_entry.id   AF-A0A5B1R4Y3-F1
#
_cell.length_a   1.000
_cell.length_b   1.000
_cell.length_c   1.000
_cell.angle_alpha   90.00
_cell.angle_beta   90.00
_cell.angle_gamma   90.00
#
_symmetry.space_group_name_H-M   'P 1'
#
loop_
_entity.id
_entity.type
_entity.pdbx_description
1 polymer ?
#
loop_
_entity_poly.entity_id
_entity_poly.type
_entity_poly.pdbx_seq_one_letter_code
_entity_poly.pdbx_strand_id
1 'polypeptide(L)'
;RRSAISVLADPSKLMSELLKTPFSVTIGELLGVSREMAQLLSENLKMKSGSLLTTTDETSPEAFVFGAKTHGLLISINMECNGSPVRAIIDTGSELNVVRTDVYRTVIQQPMD
;
A
#
# COMPACT_ATOMS: atom_id res chain seq x y z
N ARG A 1 36.90 -25.31 40.53
CA ARG A 1 37.21 -23.86 40.50
C ARG A 1 35.93 -23.10 40.15
N ARG A 2 35.19 -22.60 41.14
CA ARG A 2 34.18 -21.57 40.90
C ARG A 2 34.91 -20.24 40.91
N SER A 3 34.89 -19.50 39.81
CA SER A 3 35.56 -18.21 39.67
C SER A 3 34.94 -17.19 40.64
N ALA A 4 35.77 -16.40 41.31
CA ALA A 4 35.36 -15.41 42.31
C ALA A 4 34.34 -14.36 41.79
N ILE A 5 34.21 -14.24 40.47
CA ILE A 5 33.25 -13.38 39.77
C ILE A 5 31.81 -13.88 39.94
N SER A 6 31.59 -15.20 40.03
CA SER A 6 30.25 -15.79 40.13
C SER A 6 29.56 -15.57 41.48
N VAL A 7 30.30 -15.14 42.50
CA VAL A 7 29.79 -14.89 43.87
C VAL A 7 29.38 -13.43 44.06
N LEU A 8 29.94 -12.50 43.27
CA LEU A 8 29.70 -11.06 43.40
C LEU A 8 28.56 -10.56 42.48
N ALA A 9 28.21 -11.33 41.46
CA ALA A 9 27.18 -10.95 40.50
C ALA A 9 25.84 -11.59 40.87
N ASP A 10 24.96 -10.78 41.46
CA ASP A 10 23.57 -11.14 41.72
C ASP A 10 22.88 -11.53 40.39
N PRO A 11 22.44 -12.80 40.22
CA PRO A 11 21.82 -13.27 39.00
C PRO A 11 20.60 -12.46 38.57
N SER A 12 19.83 -11.93 39.53
CA SER A 12 18.66 -11.10 39.26
C SER A 12 19.06 -9.74 38.69
N LYS A 13 20.16 -9.15 39.18
CA LYS A 13 20.70 -7.90 38.62
C LYS A 13 21.25 -8.11 37.22
N LEU A 14 21.98 -9.20 36.98
CA LEU A 14 22.48 -9.52 35.63
C LEU A 14 21.35 -9.77 34.63
N MET A 15 20.30 -10.49 35.02
CA MET A 15 19.13 -10.68 34.17
C MET A 15 18.45 -9.34 33.85
N SER A 16 18.34 -8.44 34.84
CA SER A 16 17.75 -7.13 34.61
C SER A 16 18.58 -6.26 33.65
N GLU A 17 19.91 -6.35 33.71
CA GLU A 17 20.78 -5.65 32.77
C GLU A 17 20.74 -6.29 31.37
N LEU A 18 20.65 -7.62 31.29
CA LEU A 18 20.48 -8.35 30.03
C LEU A 18 19.12 -8.07 29.36
N LEU A 19 18.06 -7.86 30.13
CA LEU A 19 16.76 -7.46 29.59
C LEU A 19 16.74 -6.00 29.12
N LYS A 20 17.64 -5.15 29.63
CA LYS A 20 17.79 -3.75 29.20
C LYS A 20 18.73 -3.59 28.01
N THR A 21 19.53 -4.60 27.67
CA THR A 21 20.46 -4.50 26.54
C THR A 21 19.70 -4.26 25.23
N PRO A 22 20.03 -3.20 24.47
CA PRO A 22 19.40 -2.98 23.17
C PRO A 22 19.89 -4.04 22.19
N PHE A 23 18.94 -4.63 21.46
CA PHE A 23 19.24 -5.55 20.37
C PHE A 23 18.40 -5.17 19.15
N SER A 24 18.97 -5.32 17.96
CA SER A 24 18.29 -5.04 16.70
C SER A 24 17.57 -6.27 16.20
N VAL A 25 16.28 -6.15 15.88
CA VAL A 25 15.46 -7.22 15.28
C VAL A 25 14.70 -6.63 14.10
N THR A 26 14.42 -7.44 13.09
CA THR A 26 13.55 -7.00 12.00
C THR A 26 12.09 -6.99 12.44
N ILE A 27 11.29 -6.11 11.84
CA ILE A 27 9.84 -6.05 12.11
C ILE A 27 9.17 -7.40 11.76
N GLY A 28 9.61 -8.05 10.69
CA GLY A 28 9.06 -9.36 10.28
C GLY A 28 9.29 -10.46 11.31
N GLU A 29 10.47 -10.52 11.92
CA GLU A 29 10.75 -11.48 12.99
C GLU A 29 9.91 -11.19 14.24
N LEU A 30 9.76 -9.91 14.63
CA LEU A 30 8.94 -9.51 15.78
C LEU A 30 7.46 -9.85 15.57
N LEU A 31 6.94 -9.65 14.36
CA LEU A 31 5.56 -9.98 14.00
C LEU A 31 5.32 -11.48 13.89
N GLY A 32 6.34 -12.25 13.47
CA GLY A 32 6.27 -13.70 13.38
C GLY A 32 6.22 -14.39 14.74
N VAL A 33 6.81 -13.78 15.78
CA VAL A 33 6.86 -14.36 17.14
C VAL A 33 5.72 -13.91 18.05
N SER A 34 5.00 -12.82 17.73
CA SER A 34 3.87 -12.35 18.54
C SER A 34 2.65 -12.00 17.69
N ARG A 35 1.58 -12.78 17.90
CA ARG A 35 0.27 -12.56 17.30
C ARG A 35 -0.33 -11.22 17.75
N GLU A 36 -0.12 -10.84 19.00
CA GLU A 36 -0.64 -9.62 19.60
C GLU A 36 -0.03 -8.38 18.94
N MET A 37 1.29 -8.39 18.69
CA MET A 37 1.96 -7.31 17.97
C MET A 37 1.52 -7.21 16.51
N ALA A 38 1.35 -8.35 15.84
CA ALA A 38 0.79 -8.41 14.49
C ALA A 38 -0.64 -7.85 14.43
N GLN A 39 -1.45 -8.18 15.43
CA GLN A 39 -2.82 -7.69 15.55
C GLN A 39 -2.84 -6.17 15.76
N LEU A 40 -2.06 -5.63 16.71
CA LEU A 40 -1.98 -4.19 16.96
C LEU A 40 -1.55 -3.41 15.73
N LEU A 41 -0.54 -3.89 14.99
CA LEU A 41 -0.12 -3.25 13.75
C LEU A 41 -1.20 -3.34 12.67
N SER A 42 -1.85 -4.50 12.52
CA SER A 42 -2.95 -4.66 11.56
C SER A 42 -4.15 -3.76 11.87
N GLU A 43 -4.46 -3.55 13.15
CA GLU A 43 -5.56 -2.69 13.59
C GLU A 43 -5.25 -1.21 13.36
N ASN A 44 -4.00 -0.79 13.55
CA ASN A 44 -3.56 0.58 13.27
C ASN A 44 -3.36 0.85 11.77
N LEU A 45 -3.12 -0.19 10.97
CA LEU A 45 -3.04 -0.09 9.50
C LEU A 45 -4.41 -0.13 8.82
N LYS A 46 -5.47 -0.61 9.51
CA LYS A 46 -6.83 -0.54 8.98
C LYS A 46 -7.19 0.92 8.76
N MET A 47 -7.29 1.29 7.49
CA MET A 47 -7.67 2.61 7.03
C MET A 47 -9.00 2.98 7.70
N LYS A 48 -8.98 3.98 8.58
CA LYS A 48 -10.19 4.52 9.18
C LYS A 48 -11.02 5.08 8.02
N SER A 49 -12.04 4.33 7.58
CA SER A 49 -13.01 4.87 6.65
C SER A 49 -13.64 6.07 7.35
N GLY A 50 -13.33 7.26 6.86
CA GLY A 50 -14.06 8.45 7.27
C GLY A 50 -15.53 8.17 7.03
N SER A 51 -16.32 8.20 8.10
CA SER A 51 -17.77 8.21 8.00
C SER A 51 -18.14 9.47 7.22
N LEU A 52 -18.35 9.31 5.93
CA LEU A 52 -18.83 10.35 5.03
C LEU A 52 -20.34 10.40 5.19
N LEU A 53 -20.83 10.89 6.33
CA LEU A 53 -22.21 11.32 6.49
C LEU A 53 -22.31 12.45 7.51
N THR A 54 -23.03 13.50 7.10
CA THR A 54 -23.58 14.63 7.86
C THR A 54 -22.79 15.96 7.85
N THR A 55 -22.80 16.64 6.71
CA THR A 55 -23.46 17.95 6.63
C THR A 55 -24.16 18.07 5.29
N THR A 56 -25.47 18.26 5.36
CA THR A 56 -26.38 18.64 4.28
C THR A 56 -25.84 19.82 3.47
N ASP A 57 -25.60 19.62 2.18
CA ASP A 57 -26.11 20.57 1.18
C ASP A 57 -26.16 19.93 -0.21
N GLU A 58 -27.20 20.31 -0.93
CA GLU A 58 -27.64 19.79 -2.22
C GLU A 58 -26.62 20.04 -3.34
N THR A 59 -26.41 19.04 -4.23
CA THR A 59 -26.22 19.14 -5.71
C THR A 59 -25.17 18.14 -6.25
N SER A 60 -25.65 17.30 -7.20
CA SER A 60 -24.93 16.47 -8.19
C SER A 60 -24.43 15.06 -7.79
N PRO A 61 -24.65 14.03 -8.65
CA PRO A 61 -24.04 12.72 -8.48
C PRO A 61 -22.61 12.77 -9.04
N GLU A 62 -21.67 13.17 -8.20
CA GLU A 62 -20.25 13.07 -8.52
C GLU A 62 -19.86 11.58 -8.49
N ALA A 63 -19.61 11.03 -9.67
CA ALA A 63 -19.03 9.72 -9.82
C ALA A 63 -17.81 9.60 -8.90
N PHE A 64 -17.82 8.63 -7.99
CA PHE A 64 -16.63 8.22 -7.28
C PHE A 64 -15.60 7.76 -8.32
N VAL A 65 -14.71 8.67 -8.71
CA VAL A 65 -13.53 8.32 -9.49
C VAL A 65 -12.68 7.47 -8.57
N PHE A 66 -12.76 6.16 -8.77
CA PHE A 66 -11.77 5.21 -8.26
C PHE A 66 -10.45 5.64 -8.89
N GLY A 67 -9.73 6.53 -8.22
CA GLY A 67 -8.39 6.92 -8.61
C GLY A 67 -7.54 5.67 -8.46
N ALA A 68 -7.38 4.92 -9.55
CA ALA A 68 -6.41 3.84 -9.61
C ALA A 68 -5.09 4.44 -9.15
N LYS A 69 -4.56 3.96 -8.02
CA LYS A 69 -3.24 4.34 -7.53
C LYS A 69 -2.21 3.88 -8.57
N THR A 70 -1.95 4.70 -9.58
CA THR A 70 -0.90 4.47 -10.58
C THR A 70 0.43 4.85 -9.94
N HIS A 71 0.85 4.14 -8.90
CA HIS A 71 2.18 4.29 -8.28
C HIS A 71 3.18 3.24 -8.78
N GLY A 72 2.77 2.37 -9.71
CA GLY A 72 3.66 1.44 -10.41
C GLY A 72 4.16 2.02 -11.74
N LEU A 73 5.34 1.57 -12.19
CA LEU A 73 5.87 1.88 -13.51
C LEU A 73 4.94 1.24 -14.57
N LEU A 74 4.15 2.04 -15.29
CA LEU A 74 3.30 1.57 -16.38
C LEU A 74 4.06 1.55 -17.70
N ILE A 75 3.77 0.57 -18.56
CA ILE A 75 4.28 0.55 -19.93
C ILE A 75 3.39 1.48 -20.75
N SER A 76 3.78 2.76 -20.82
CA SER A 76 3.10 3.77 -21.61
C SER A 76 3.76 3.90 -22.98
N ILE A 77 2.96 3.85 -24.04
CA ILE A 77 3.41 4.10 -25.41
C ILE A 77 2.70 5.33 -25.98
N ASN A 78 3.40 6.09 -26.81
CA ASN A 78 2.79 7.12 -27.65
C ASN A 78 2.54 6.47 -29.02
N MET A 79 1.29 6.55 -29.49
CA MET A 79 0.87 6.07 -30.79
C MET A 79 0.14 7.18 -31.54
N GLU A 80 -0.15 6.96 -32.81
CA GLU A 80 -0.91 7.90 -33.64
C GLU A 80 -2.20 7.23 -34.11
N CYS A 81 -3.31 7.96 -34.03
CA CYS A 81 -4.59 7.53 -34.58
C CYS A 81 -5.21 8.71 -35.33
N ASN A 82 -5.56 8.52 -36.61
CA ASN A 82 -6.10 9.57 -37.48
C ASN A 82 -5.25 10.86 -37.49
N GLY A 83 -3.92 10.74 -37.51
CA GLY A 83 -3.00 11.89 -37.48
C GLY A 83 -2.85 12.57 -36.11
N SER A 84 -3.56 12.08 -35.08
CA SER A 84 -3.51 12.64 -33.72
C SER A 84 -2.72 11.74 -32.78
N PRO A 85 -1.79 12.28 -31.98
CA PRO A 85 -1.06 11.49 -31.00
C PRO A 85 -1.97 11.05 -29.86
N VAL A 86 -1.91 9.77 -29.50
CA VAL A 86 -2.64 9.14 -28.39
C VAL A 86 -1.64 8.45 -27.47
N ARG A 87 -1.79 8.66 -26.17
CA ARG A 87 -1.06 7.90 -25.16
C ARG A 87 -1.87 6.66 -24.79
N ALA A 88 -1.28 5.49 -24.97
CA ALA A 88 -1.87 4.21 -24.57
C ALA A 88 -1.04 3.55 -23.47
N ILE A 89 -1.68 2.71 -22.67
CA ILE A 89 -1.04 1.87 -21.66
C ILE A 89 -1.13 0.43 -22.15
N ILE A 90 -0.02 -0.28 -22.12
CA ILE A 90 0.01 -1.72 -22.38
C ILE A 90 -0.29 -2.43 -21.06
N ASP A 91 -1.44 -3.11 -21.02
CA ASP A 91 -1.85 -3.94 -19.91
C ASP A 91 -2.05 -5.38 -20.40
N THR A 92 -1.15 -6.28 -20.02
CA THR A 92 -1.24 -7.71 -20.36
C THR A 92 -2.27 -8.46 -19.51
N GLY A 93 -2.83 -7.83 -18.48
CA GLY A 93 -3.87 -8.41 -17.62
C GLY A 93 -5.30 -8.14 -18.09
N SER A 94 -5.47 -7.27 -19.09
CA SER A 94 -6.78 -6.95 -19.67
C SER A 94 -7.00 -7.73 -20.97
N GLU A 95 -8.23 -8.22 -21.17
CA GLU A 95 -8.61 -8.97 -22.38
C GLU A 95 -9.13 -8.06 -23.51
N LEU A 96 -9.47 -6.81 -23.19
CA LEU A 96 -10.09 -5.86 -24.11
C LEU A 96 -9.35 -4.53 -24.14
N ASN A 97 -9.35 -3.90 -25.31
CA ASN A 97 -8.88 -2.53 -25.48
C ASN A 97 -9.95 -1.56 -24.98
N VAL A 98 -9.66 -0.86 -23.90
CA VAL A 98 -10.57 0.15 -23.34
C VAL A 98 -10.06 1.54 -23.69
N VAL A 99 -10.93 2.35 -24.28
CA VAL A 99 -10.65 3.77 -24.56
C VAL A 99 -11.59 4.65 -23.75
N ARG A 100 -11.09 5.80 -23.31
CA ARG A 100 -11.95 6.85 -22.74
C ARG A 100 -12.91 7.39 -23.79
N THR A 101 -14.16 7.63 -23.38
CA THR A 101 -15.23 8.09 -24.28
C THR A 101 -14.92 9.40 -24.99
N ASP A 102 -14.22 10.33 -24.35
CA ASP A 102 -13.79 11.59 -24.95
C ASP A 102 -12.79 11.35 -26.11
N VAL A 103 -11.75 10.56 -25.86
CA VAL A 103 -10.73 10.21 -26.86
C VAL A 103 -11.35 9.43 -28.02
N TYR A 104 -12.31 8.56 -27.75
CA TYR A 104 -13.04 7.86 -28.81
C TYR A 104 -13.77 8.82 -29.74
N ARG A 105 -14.57 9.74 -29.18
CA ARG A 105 -15.41 10.66 -29.95
C ARG A 105 -14.59 11.67 -30.76
N THR A 106 -13.44 12.11 -30.25
CA THR A 106 -12.64 13.14 -30.92
C THR A 106 -11.55 12.57 -31.82
N VAL A 107 -10.88 11.50 -31.40
CA VAL A 107 -9.69 10.97 -32.09
C VAL A 107 -9.95 9.65 -32.78
N ILE A 108 -10.37 8.61 -32.06
CA ILE A 108 -10.36 7.24 -32.61
C ILE A 108 -11.45 7.05 -33.67
N GLN A 109 -12.71 7.30 -33.32
CA GLN A 109 -13.87 7.23 -34.22
C GLN A 109 -13.96 5.96 -35.10
N GLN A 110 -13.33 4.86 -34.66
CA GLN A 110 -13.40 3.56 -35.33
C GLN A 110 -14.64 2.78 -34.86
N PRO A 111 -15.08 1.74 -35.59
CA PRO A 111 -16.10 0.84 -35.08
C PRO A 111 -15.72 0.24 -33.71
N MET A 112 -16.71 0.10 -32.83
CA MET A 112 -16.61 -0.58 -31.54
C MET A 112 -17.41 -1.87 -31.61
N ASP A 113 -16.88 -2.95 -31.05
CA ASP A 113 -17.56 -4.25 -30.93
C ASP A 113 -18.45 -4.33 -29.68
#